data_AF-A0AA39AAH6-F1
#
_entry.id   AF-A0AA39AAH6-F1
#
_cell.length_a   1.000
_cell.length_b   1.000
_cell.length_c   1.000
_cell.angle_alpha   90.00
_cell.angle_beta   90.00
_cell.angle_gamma   90.00
#
_symmetry.space_group_name_H-M   'P 1'
#
loop_
_entity.id
_entity.type
_entity.pdbx_description
1 polymer ?
#
loop_
_entity_poly.entity_id
_entity_poly.type
_entity_poly.pdbx_seq_one_letter_code
_entity_poly.pdbx_strand_id
1 'polypeptide(L)'
;MAIQLHSSLVSLTALLILSLSSISLTSAQDSGTATYYTPPSTLMIAAASDEFWNDGGACGQMYQVTCLSGTNEGTPEPCLGSGSVVVKIVDHCPPGSCRGTIDLSQEAFESIADTNAGVINISYQQSYKWSKRILKVLGWWILLIVSRLVILVILFPTLYHFFSHLFILAYKIFIHIIY
;
A
#
# COMPACT_ATOMS: atom_id res chain seq x y z
N MET A 1 49.11 -9.14 6.03
CA MET A 1 47.85 -9.58 6.69
C MET A 1 46.69 -8.60 6.49
N ALA A 2 46.92 -7.27 6.49
CA ALA A 2 45.85 -6.28 6.26
C ALA A 2 45.14 -6.38 4.89
N ILE A 3 45.84 -6.74 3.81
CA ILE A 3 45.25 -6.83 2.46
C ILE A 3 44.22 -7.98 2.36
N GLN A 4 44.46 -9.10 3.05
CA GLN A 4 43.52 -10.23 3.09
C GLN A 4 42.24 -9.94 3.88
N LEU A 5 42.35 -9.10 4.92
CA LEU A 5 41.19 -8.66 5.72
C LEU A 5 40.29 -7.71 4.92
N HIS A 6 40.86 -6.86 4.06
CA HIS A 6 40.09 -5.95 3.21
C HIS A 6 39.36 -6.70 2.08
N SER A 7 40.00 -7.67 1.42
CA SER A 7 39.34 -8.45 0.35
C SER A 7 38.18 -9.30 0.86
N SER A 8 38.29 -9.84 2.09
CA SER A 8 37.21 -10.60 2.74
C SER A 8 36.05 -9.70 3.16
N LEU A 9 36.32 -8.49 3.66
CA LEU A 9 35.28 -7.50 3.98
C LEU A 9 34.51 -7.04 2.73
N VAL A 10 35.21 -6.75 1.63
CA VAL A 10 34.58 -6.33 0.36
C VAL A 10 33.67 -7.44 -0.20
N SER A 11 34.10 -8.70 -0.14
CA SER A 11 33.30 -9.84 -0.58
C SER A 11 32.00 -10.01 0.23
N LEU A 12 32.09 -9.89 1.57
CA LEU A 12 30.92 -9.97 2.45
C LEU A 12 29.92 -8.84 2.19
N THR A 13 30.40 -7.62 1.92
CA THR A 13 29.52 -6.49 1.59
C THR A 13 28.82 -6.67 0.24
N ALA A 14 29.50 -7.22 -0.77
CA ALA A 14 28.90 -7.48 -2.08
C ALA A 14 27.78 -8.54 -2.01
N LEU A 15 27.99 -9.60 -1.22
CA LEU A 15 26.98 -10.65 -0.99
C LEU A 15 25.76 -10.13 -0.23
N LEU A 16 25.96 -9.21 0.72
CA LEU A 16 24.87 -8.55 1.44
C LEU A 16 24.06 -7.63 0.51
N ILE A 17 24.71 -6.88 -0.38
CA ILE A 17 24.02 -5.99 -1.34
C ILE A 17 23.20 -6.81 -2.34
N LEU A 18 23.74 -7.94 -2.82
CA LEU A 18 23.02 -8.85 -3.71
C LEU A 18 21.79 -9.47 -3.04
N SER A 19 21.85 -9.82 -1.75
CA SER A 19 20.70 -10.39 -1.05
C SER A 19 19.59 -9.39 -0.75
N LEU A 20 19.92 -8.11 -0.51
CA LEU A 20 18.92 -7.05 -0.33
C LEU A 20 18.17 -6.70 -1.62
N SER A 21 18.75 -6.95 -2.79
CA SER A 21 18.10 -6.69 -4.09
C SER A 21 16.92 -7.63 -4.40
N SER A 22 16.80 -8.73 -3.66
CA SER A 22 15.76 -9.75 -3.83
C SER A 22 14.48 -9.47 -3.04
N ILE A 23 14.42 -8.38 -2.26
CA ILE A 23 13.24 -8.02 -1.47
C ILE A 23 12.16 -7.49 -2.42
N SER A 24 11.21 -8.35 -2.76
CA SER A 24 10.04 -7.96 -3.56
C SER A 24 9.06 -7.20 -2.66
N LEU A 25 8.65 -5.99 -3.08
CA LEU A 25 7.51 -5.29 -2.46
C LEU A 25 6.23 -6.01 -2.89
N THR A 26 5.75 -6.93 -2.07
CA THR A 26 4.36 -7.40 -2.15
C THR A 26 3.46 -6.29 -1.64
N SER A 27 2.60 -5.74 -2.49
CA SER A 27 1.44 -4.98 -2.03
C SER A 27 0.50 -5.96 -1.32
N ALA A 28 0.12 -5.65 -0.08
CA ALA A 28 -0.94 -6.38 0.60
C ALA A 28 -2.25 -6.17 -0.16
N GLN A 29 -2.61 -7.16 -0.97
CA GLN A 29 -3.82 -7.16 -1.75
C GLN A 29 -4.79 -8.11 -1.05
N ASP A 30 -5.89 -7.56 -0.55
CA ASP A 30 -6.91 -8.30 0.17
C ASP A 30 -8.08 -8.62 -0.76
N SER A 31 -8.92 -9.56 -0.35
CA SER A 31 -10.09 -9.99 -1.11
C SER A 31 -11.35 -10.01 -0.24
N GLY A 32 -12.49 -9.77 -0.89
CA GLY A 32 -13.78 -9.75 -0.22
C GLY A 32 -14.91 -9.68 -1.22
N THR A 33 -16.10 -9.32 -0.74
CA THR A 33 -17.27 -9.11 -1.58
C THR A 33 -17.67 -7.64 -1.60
N ALA A 34 -18.16 -7.18 -2.74
CA ALA A 34 -18.77 -5.87 -2.87
C ALA A 34 -20.24 -5.97 -3.22
N THR A 35 -21.01 -5.09 -2.61
CA THR A 35 -22.39 -4.77 -2.96
C THR A 35 -22.50 -3.30 -3.31
N TYR A 36 -23.71 -2.82 -3.57
CA TYR A 36 -23.96 -1.39 -3.69
C TYR A 36 -25.14 -0.92 -2.85
N TYR A 37 -25.06 0.36 -2.47
CA TYR A 37 -26.14 1.11 -1.86
C TYR A 37 -26.33 2.45 -2.58
N THR A 38 -27.47 3.09 -2.36
CA THR A 38 -27.78 4.40 -2.92
C THR A 38 -27.59 5.48 -1.84
N PRO A 39 -26.40 6.08 -1.70
CA PRO A 39 -26.20 7.22 -0.83
C PRO A 39 -27.01 8.44 -1.30
N PRO A 40 -27.26 9.42 -0.41
CA PRO A 40 -27.91 10.68 -0.79
C PRO A 40 -27.08 11.55 -1.77
N SER A 41 -25.83 11.16 -2.07
CA SER A 41 -24.91 11.88 -2.96
C SER A 41 -24.24 10.94 -3.97
N THR A 42 -24.13 11.35 -5.22
CA THR A 42 -23.59 10.54 -6.34
C THR A 42 -22.05 10.53 -6.42
N LEU A 43 -21.38 10.24 -5.30
CA LEU A 43 -19.92 10.32 -5.19
C LEU A 43 -19.26 8.93 -5.30
N MET A 44 -17.97 8.88 -5.66
CA MET A 44 -17.14 7.66 -5.64
C MET A 44 -16.76 7.30 -4.19
N ILE A 45 -17.74 6.79 -3.46
CA ILE A 45 -17.64 6.48 -2.02
C ILE A 45 -18.03 5.03 -1.74
N ALA A 46 -17.69 4.56 -0.56
CA ALA A 46 -18.10 3.25 -0.08
C ALA A 46 -18.33 3.25 1.44
N ALA A 47 -19.15 2.32 1.90
CA ALA A 47 -19.30 1.97 3.30
C ALA A 47 -18.47 0.71 3.61
N ALA A 48 -17.89 0.65 4.80
CA ALA A 48 -17.14 -0.52 5.27
C ALA A 48 -18.00 -1.39 6.19
N SER A 49 -17.87 -2.71 6.07
CA SER A 49 -18.40 -3.64 7.08
C SER A 49 -17.65 -3.52 8.40
N ASP A 50 -18.23 -4.00 9.50
CA ASP A 50 -17.60 -4.04 10.84
C ASP A 50 -16.15 -4.57 10.79
N GLU A 51 -15.91 -5.66 10.05
CA GLU A 51 -14.59 -6.29 9.96
C GLU A 51 -13.58 -5.39 9.23
N PHE A 52 -14.03 -4.65 8.21
CA PHE A 52 -13.19 -3.78 7.41
C PHE A 52 -13.03 -2.38 8.01
N TRP A 53 -14.00 -1.92 8.81
CA TRP A 53 -14.02 -0.58 9.41
C TRP A 53 -12.83 -0.30 10.32
N ASN A 54 -12.34 -1.35 11.02
CA ASN A 54 -11.17 -1.31 11.87
C ASN A 54 -11.22 -0.14 12.89
N ASP A 55 -12.27 -0.08 13.70
CA ASP A 55 -12.53 0.98 14.69
C ASP A 55 -12.46 2.41 14.10
N GLY A 56 -12.82 2.57 12.83
CA GLY A 56 -12.78 3.85 12.11
C GLY A 56 -11.46 4.11 11.38
N GLY A 57 -10.50 3.20 11.46
CA GLY A 57 -9.22 3.30 10.75
C GLY A 57 -9.37 3.30 9.22
N ALA A 58 -10.41 2.64 8.69
CA ALA A 58 -10.72 2.68 7.26
C ALA A 58 -11.35 4.01 6.82
N CYS A 59 -12.01 4.74 7.72
CA CYS A 59 -12.72 5.98 7.38
C CYS A 59 -11.76 7.04 6.84
N GLY A 60 -12.16 7.69 5.75
CA GLY A 60 -11.37 8.73 5.09
C GLY A 60 -10.28 8.21 4.16
N GLN A 61 -9.95 6.93 4.22
CA GLN A 61 -8.95 6.30 3.37
C GLN A 61 -9.51 6.04 1.96
N MET A 62 -8.59 5.97 1.00
CA MET A 62 -8.89 5.65 -0.39
C MET A 62 -8.53 4.19 -0.64
N TYR A 63 -9.40 3.44 -1.31
CA TYR A 63 -9.16 2.06 -1.70
C TYR A 63 -9.38 1.91 -3.20
N GLN A 64 -8.47 1.19 -3.85
CA GLN A 64 -8.69 0.70 -5.19
C GLN A 64 -9.38 -0.64 -5.08
N VAL A 65 -10.59 -0.73 -5.63
CA VAL A 65 -11.43 -1.92 -5.66
C VAL A 65 -11.45 -2.44 -7.08
N THR A 66 -11.20 -3.73 -7.25
CA THR A 66 -11.15 -4.41 -8.55
C THR A 66 -12.08 -5.60 -8.54
N CYS A 67 -13.02 -5.66 -9.49
CA CYS A 67 -13.90 -6.79 -9.74
C CYS A 67 -13.07 -7.98 -10.25
N LEU A 68 -13.26 -9.14 -9.61
CA LEU A 68 -12.62 -10.40 -9.99
C LEU A 68 -13.60 -11.32 -10.72
N SER A 69 -14.79 -11.50 -10.15
CA SER A 69 -15.83 -12.39 -10.67
C SER A 69 -17.20 -12.10 -10.04
N GLY A 70 -18.26 -12.66 -10.62
CA GLY A 70 -19.59 -12.67 -10.00
C GLY A 70 -19.75 -13.74 -8.93
N THR A 71 -20.75 -13.58 -8.07
CA THR A 71 -21.15 -14.62 -7.11
C THR A 71 -22.35 -15.45 -7.55
N ASN A 72 -23.10 -15.00 -8.57
CA ASN A 72 -24.36 -15.59 -9.00
C ASN A 72 -24.26 -16.23 -10.40
N GLU A 73 -25.00 -17.30 -10.64
CA GLU A 73 -25.09 -17.96 -11.96
C GLU A 73 -25.82 -17.11 -13.03
N GLY A 74 -26.62 -16.11 -12.61
CA GLY A 74 -27.42 -15.27 -13.50
C GLY A 74 -26.64 -14.23 -14.33
N THR A 75 -25.40 -13.93 -13.95
CA THR A 75 -24.51 -13.02 -14.70
C THR A 75 -23.09 -13.60 -14.63
N PRO A 76 -22.73 -14.54 -15.53
CA PRO A 76 -21.47 -15.30 -15.42
C PRO A 76 -20.21 -14.41 -15.51
N GLU A 77 -20.30 -13.24 -16.13
CA GLU A 77 -19.24 -12.23 -16.18
C GLU A 77 -19.82 -10.84 -15.89
N PRO A 78 -19.92 -10.43 -14.62
CA PRO A 78 -20.48 -9.13 -14.29
C PRO A 78 -19.45 -8.01 -14.37
N CYS A 79 -18.16 -8.31 -14.36
CA CYS A 79 -17.10 -7.29 -14.37
C CYS A 79 -17.03 -6.55 -15.72
N LEU A 80 -16.96 -5.22 -15.67
CA LEU A 80 -16.97 -4.35 -16.84
C LEU A 80 -15.59 -3.73 -17.10
N GLY A 81 -15.14 -3.75 -18.35
CA GLY A 81 -13.93 -3.04 -18.80
C GLY A 81 -12.67 -3.39 -17.99
N SER A 82 -12.04 -2.39 -17.37
CA SER A 82 -10.87 -2.61 -16.49
C SER A 82 -11.24 -3.21 -15.13
N GLY A 83 -12.52 -3.18 -14.78
CA GLY A 83 -13.06 -3.69 -13.53
C GLY A 83 -12.57 -2.99 -12.28
N SER A 84 -11.93 -1.81 -12.36
CA SER A 84 -11.29 -1.17 -11.20
C SER A 84 -11.74 0.27 -10.97
N VAL A 85 -12.00 0.62 -9.72
CA VAL A 85 -12.41 1.96 -9.27
C VAL A 85 -11.69 2.34 -7.98
N VAL A 86 -11.44 3.64 -7.79
CA VAL A 86 -10.91 4.17 -6.53
C VAL A 86 -12.03 4.86 -5.78
N VAL A 87 -12.33 4.37 -4.57
CA VAL A 87 -13.38 4.90 -3.71
C VAL A 87 -12.83 5.38 -2.39
N LYS A 88 -13.51 6.34 -1.78
CA LYS A 88 -13.25 6.78 -0.41
C LYS A 88 -14.20 6.07 0.55
N ILE A 89 -13.69 5.50 1.63
CA ILE A 89 -14.54 5.00 2.70
C ILE A 89 -15.05 6.19 3.51
N VAL A 90 -16.35 6.35 3.60
CA VAL A 90 -16.98 7.49 4.29
C VAL A 90 -18.05 7.09 5.29
N ASP A 91 -18.47 5.83 5.26
CA ASP A 91 -19.58 5.35 6.09
C ASP A 91 -19.24 4.01 6.73
N HIS A 92 -19.88 3.76 7.87
CA HIS A 92 -19.80 2.54 8.62
C HIS A 92 -21.11 1.77 8.51
N CYS A 93 -21.02 0.51 8.15
CA CYS A 93 -22.16 -0.33 7.89
C CYS A 93 -22.28 -1.39 8.99
N PRO A 94 -23.22 -1.23 9.96
CA PRO A 94 -23.33 -2.11 11.11
C PRO A 94 -23.72 -3.55 10.72
N PRO A 95 -23.49 -4.52 11.63
CA PRO A 95 -23.65 -5.93 11.32
C PRO A 95 -25.12 -6.24 11.07
N GLY A 96 -25.39 -7.01 10.00
CA GLY A 96 -26.74 -7.35 9.55
C GLY A 96 -27.37 -6.34 8.58
N SER A 97 -26.77 -5.16 8.38
CA SER A 97 -27.17 -4.22 7.32
C SER A 97 -26.29 -4.34 6.07
N CYS A 98 -25.00 -4.65 6.26
CA CYS A 98 -24.09 -4.87 5.15
C CYS A 98 -24.22 -6.25 4.51
N ARG A 99 -24.16 -6.26 3.18
CA ARG A 99 -24.28 -7.46 2.35
C ARG A 99 -22.94 -7.90 1.75
N GLY A 100 -21.86 -7.17 2.04
CA GLY A 100 -20.50 -7.48 1.65
C GLY A 100 -19.47 -6.77 2.53
N THR A 101 -18.19 -7.02 2.26
CA THR A 101 -17.05 -6.38 2.95
C THR A 101 -17.00 -4.86 2.69
N ILE A 102 -17.30 -4.47 1.45
CA ILE A 102 -17.33 -3.07 1.01
C ILE A 102 -18.64 -2.83 0.27
N ASP A 103 -19.45 -1.90 0.74
CA ASP A 103 -20.66 -1.49 0.04
C ASP A 103 -20.34 -0.25 -0.79
N LEU A 104 -20.28 -0.39 -2.11
CA LEU A 104 -19.93 0.70 -3.01
C LEU A 104 -21.14 1.64 -3.20
N SER A 105 -20.90 2.91 -3.53
CA SER A 105 -21.97 3.71 -4.12
C SER A 105 -22.43 3.07 -5.42
N GLN A 106 -23.70 3.23 -5.75
CA GLN A 106 -24.27 2.72 -7.00
C GLN A 106 -23.43 3.16 -8.22
N GLU A 107 -22.98 4.41 -8.26
CA GLU A 107 -22.16 4.92 -9.36
C GLU A 107 -20.78 4.24 -9.43
N ALA A 108 -20.18 3.93 -8.28
CA ALA A 108 -18.89 3.23 -8.24
C ALA A 108 -19.05 1.76 -8.65
N PHE A 109 -20.13 1.11 -8.23
CA PHE A 109 -20.44 -0.27 -8.61
C PHE A 109 -20.69 -0.39 -10.12
N GLU A 110 -21.55 0.46 -10.68
CA GLU A 110 -21.87 0.50 -12.12
C GLU A 110 -20.62 0.74 -12.99
N SER A 111 -19.59 1.39 -12.43
CA SER A 111 -18.33 1.62 -13.15
C SER A 111 -17.45 0.38 -13.28
N ILE A 112 -17.64 -0.63 -12.42
CA ILE A 112 -16.81 -1.86 -12.40
C ILE A 112 -17.58 -3.14 -12.68
N ALA A 113 -18.90 -3.16 -12.49
CA ALA A 113 -19.71 -4.35 -12.67
C ALA A 113 -21.18 -4.05 -13.00
N ASP A 114 -21.85 -5.03 -13.60
CA ASP A 114 -23.30 -5.01 -13.83
C ASP A 114 -24.06 -5.11 -12.49
N THR A 115 -24.88 -4.10 -12.21
CA THR A 115 -25.77 -4.03 -11.03
C THR A 115 -26.71 -5.22 -10.87
N ASN A 116 -27.06 -5.93 -11.95
CA ASN A 116 -27.89 -7.13 -11.92
C ASN A 116 -27.21 -8.29 -11.17
N ALA A 117 -25.88 -8.29 -11.09
CA ALA A 117 -25.13 -9.27 -10.33
C ALA A 117 -25.45 -9.17 -8.83
N GLY A 118 -25.74 -7.96 -8.33
CA GLY A 118 -26.04 -7.64 -6.93
C GLY A 118 -24.84 -7.75 -5.98
N VAL A 119 -24.07 -8.82 -6.09
CA VAL A 119 -22.85 -9.08 -5.31
C VAL A 119 -21.75 -9.56 -6.25
N ILE A 120 -20.53 -9.07 -6.06
CA ILE A 120 -19.35 -9.45 -6.82
C ILE A 120 -18.19 -9.76 -5.90
N ASN A 121 -17.31 -10.67 -6.33
CA ASN A 121 -16.02 -10.88 -5.69
C ASN A 121 -15.07 -9.78 -6.12
N ILE A 122 -14.44 -9.14 -5.14
CA ILE A 122 -13.50 -8.05 -5.36
C ILE A 122 -12.15 -8.36 -4.74
N SER A 123 -11.13 -7.74 -5.31
CA SER A 123 -9.88 -7.48 -4.62
C SER A 123 -9.77 -6.01 -4.32
N TYR A 124 -9.29 -5.66 -3.13
CA TYR A 124 -9.09 -4.28 -2.75
C TYR A 124 -7.73 -4.07 -2.10
N GLN A 125 -7.21 -2.86 -2.29
CA GLN A 125 -5.95 -2.42 -1.69
C GLN A 125 -6.03 -0.94 -1.39
N GLN A 126 -5.39 -0.51 -0.32
CA GLN A 126 -5.35 0.91 0.04
C GLN A 126 -4.64 1.69 -1.07
N SER A 127 -5.38 2.58 -1.72
CA SER A 127 -4.86 3.47 -2.74
C SER A 127 -4.24 4.67 -2.05
N TYR A 128 -2.93 4.61 -1.79
CA TYR A 128 -2.21 5.81 -1.42
C TYR A 128 -2.16 6.73 -2.65
N LYS A 129 -3.10 7.68 -2.73
CA LYS A 129 -3.02 8.79 -3.69
C LYS A 129 -1.78 9.67 -3.41
N TRP A 130 -1.16 9.46 -2.25
CA TRP A 130 -0.02 10.22 -1.77
C TRP A 130 1.31 9.71 -2.35
N SER A 131 1.56 10.19 -3.57
CA SER A 131 2.86 10.64 -4.06
C SER A 131 3.94 9.59 -4.33
N LYS A 132 3.82 8.93 -5.50
CA LYS A 132 5.00 8.42 -6.25
C LYS A 132 6.11 9.48 -6.37
N ARG A 133 5.78 10.78 -6.27
CA ARG A 133 6.73 11.90 -6.29
C ARG A 133 7.54 11.99 -4.99
N ILE A 134 6.94 11.77 -3.82
CA ILE A 134 7.63 11.74 -2.51
C ILE A 134 8.47 10.48 -2.37
N LEU A 135 7.97 9.30 -2.77
CA LEU A 135 8.78 8.07 -2.80
C LEU A 135 9.99 8.18 -3.76
N LYS A 136 9.85 8.85 -4.91
CA LYS A 136 10.99 9.15 -5.80
C LYS A 136 11.97 10.16 -5.20
N VAL A 137 11.47 11.23 -4.58
CA VAL A 137 12.30 12.26 -3.95
C VAL A 137 13.05 11.69 -2.74
N LEU A 138 12.35 10.98 -1.85
CA LEU A 138 12.95 10.30 -0.71
C LEU A 138 13.89 9.20 -1.17
N GLY A 139 13.57 8.44 -2.22
CA GLY A 139 14.47 7.44 -2.80
C GLY A 139 15.78 8.04 -3.31
N TRP A 140 15.73 9.19 -3.99
CA TRP A 140 16.94 9.92 -4.42
C TRP A 140 17.73 10.50 -3.25
N TRP A 141 17.05 11.05 -2.24
CA TRP A 141 17.71 11.54 -1.04
C TRP A 141 18.38 10.41 -0.25
N ILE A 142 17.70 9.27 -0.10
CA ILE A 142 18.25 8.07 0.56
C ILE A 142 19.47 7.56 -0.23
N LEU A 143 19.40 7.50 -1.56
CA LEU A 143 20.53 7.07 -2.40
C LEU A 143 21.75 8.01 -2.25
N LEU A 144 21.54 9.32 -2.28
CA LEU A 144 22.59 10.32 -2.09
C LEU A 144 23.19 10.28 -0.69
N ILE A 145 22.37 10.05 0.33
CA ILE A 145 22.84 9.93 1.70
C ILE A 145 23.63 8.64 1.91
N VAL A 146 23.15 7.50 1.41
CA VAL A 146 23.87 6.22 1.51
C VAL A 146 25.21 6.30 0.76
N SER A 147 25.24 6.91 -0.43
CA SER A 147 26.49 7.13 -1.17
C SER A 147 27.48 8.00 -0.38
N ARG A 148 27.02 9.10 0.24
CA ARG A 148 27.87 9.94 1.08
C ARG A 148 28.31 9.26 2.38
N LEU A 149 27.46 8.44 3.01
CA LEU A 149 27.79 7.71 4.23
C LEU A 149 28.89 6.67 3.96
N VAL A 150 28.80 5.94 2.85
CA VAL A 150 29.82 4.97 2.42
C VAL A 150 31.17 5.64 2.18
N ILE A 151 31.19 6.80 1.52
CA ILE A 151 32.43 7.58 1.29
C ILE A 151 33.04 8.05 2.62
N LEU A 152 32.22 8.50 3.57
CA LEU A 152 32.69 8.97 4.88
C LEU A 152 33.28 7.82 5.72
N VAL A 153 32.69 6.63 5.67
CA VAL A 153 33.18 5.42 6.35
C VAL A 153 34.54 4.96 5.80
N ILE A 154 34.74 5.05 4.48
CA ILE A 154 36.01 4.68 3.84
C ILE A 154 37.13 5.67 4.18
N LEU A 155 36.82 6.97 4.26
CA LEU A 155 37.82 8.02 4.46
C LEU A 155 38.14 8.27 5.96
N PHE A 156 37.20 8.02 6.88
CA PHE A 156 37.35 8.41 8.30
C PHE A 156 36.80 7.35 9.28
N PRO A 157 37.50 6.21 9.46
CA PRO A 157 37.02 5.08 10.26
C PRO A 157 36.83 5.39 11.77
N THR A 158 37.52 6.40 12.31
CA THR A 158 37.45 6.76 13.74
C THR A 158 36.33 7.74 14.11
N LEU A 159 35.70 8.41 13.13
CA LEU A 159 34.59 9.38 13.38
C LEU A 159 33.20 8.78 13.19
N TYR A 160 33.08 7.58 12.63
CA TYR A 160 31.80 6.94 12.28
C TYR A 160 30.85 6.76 13.47
N HIS A 161 31.41 6.42 14.64
CA HIS A 161 30.62 6.15 15.84
C HIS A 161 29.82 7.38 16.32
N PHE A 162 30.25 8.59 15.98
CA PHE A 162 29.57 9.83 16.39
C PHE A 162 28.41 10.21 15.47
N PHE A 163 28.54 9.98 14.16
CA PHE A 163 27.53 10.38 13.17
C PHE A 163 26.35 9.41 13.04
N SER A 164 26.54 8.12 13.37
CA SER A 164 25.49 7.10 13.24
C SER A 164 24.29 7.36 14.15
N HIS A 165 24.51 7.84 15.38
CA HIS A 165 23.46 8.11 16.36
C HIS A 165 22.49 9.22 15.92
N LEU A 166 23.01 10.29 15.32
CA LEU A 166 22.19 11.41 14.86
C LEU A 166 21.31 11.02 13.67
N PHE A 167 21.85 10.18 12.79
CA PHE A 167 21.15 9.73 11.58
C PHE A 167 20.00 8.76 11.89
N ILE A 168 20.22 7.83 12.84
CA ILE A 168 19.18 6.91 13.32
C ILE A 168 18.03 7.67 13.99
N LEU A 169 18.33 8.72 14.77
CA LEU A 169 17.29 9.57 15.37
C LEU A 169 16.44 10.27 14.31
N ALA A 170 17.08 10.86 13.30
CA ALA A 170 16.37 11.53 12.20
C ALA A 170 15.47 10.56 11.42
N TYR A 171 15.93 9.33 11.19
CA TYR A 171 15.14 8.30 10.52
C TYR A 171 13.95 7.81 11.36
N LYS A 172 14.14 7.63 12.67
CA LYS A 172 13.04 7.30 13.61
C LYS A 172 11.97 8.38 13.64
N ILE A 173 12.36 9.65 13.65
CA ILE A 173 11.45 10.80 13.60
C ILE A 173 10.71 10.82 12.26
N PHE A 174 11.41 10.55 11.15
CA PHE A 174 10.81 10.52 9.83
C PHE A 174 9.76 9.41 9.67
N ILE A 175 10.02 8.20 10.19
CA ILE A 175 9.04 7.10 10.16
C ILE A 175 7.79 7.45 10.98
N HIS A 176 7.95 8.02 12.18
CA HIS A 176 6.81 8.38 13.05
C HIS A 176 5.97 9.55 12.52
N ILE A 177 6.48 10.32 11.55
CA ILE A 177 5.74 11.40 10.89
C ILE A 177 4.98 10.88 9.66
N ILE A 178 5.43 9.78 9.06
CA ILE A 178 4.89 9.25 7.80
C ILE A 178 3.91 8.09 8.03
N TYR A 179 4.11 7.28 9.07
CA TYR A 179 3.29 6.13 9.47
C TYR A 179 2.69 6.38 10.85
#